data_AF-A0A3D3CVW4-F1
#
_entry.id   AF-A0A3D3CVW4-F1
#
_cell.length_a   1.000
_cell.length_b   1.000
_cell.length_c   1.000
_cell.angle_alpha   90.00
_cell.angle_beta   90.00
_cell.angle_gamma   90.00
#
_symmetry.space_group_name_H-M   'P 1'
#
loop_
_entity.id
_entity.type
_entity.pdbx_description
1 polymer ?
#
loop_
_entity_poly.entity_id
_entity_poly.type
_entity_poly.pdbx_seq_one_letter_code
_entity_poly.pdbx_strand_id
1 'polypeptide(L)'
;PEPEPEPRDEVLRDAKLFDYKLKFSAQSFTAGFNNDVLITQYQPFTGSLPIMLGGNEPFNAMFQATVFDLFEDIRFTGALRLPLFGGNSASGIAVGTGGVDVASFVPGGGSFFDGGGQWYARVDYLKLRTDFSLVYYRQTDVGSYPLVDTGTNTYSYVDSKLYTNLFEAVIRYPLDKVRSIRYSVGVRTDKIGLRPSGSSAYTGVPLYDSLALKSSYVEKQVFLVNHLEYVYDNTILKTLNIMNGLRYKFYVDFNYQINQPTTNGEGRKMFNFGFDARNYYPIFRNFIWALRAAGDFSWGNQKIVYYLGGQDGWMFPKANQYPQPDFSQNYAYQSLALNLRGYDQNVANGNNAVTINSELRLPVFTTLMNKPINNAFIRNFQLIQFFDFGTAWAGSLKNIERPQSHYFNNDPSIPVDVTIKAGGIGPFAGGYGFGARSTLLGYFLRLDVGWQMNAFFGNSPTWQFAMGLDF
;
A
#
# COMPACT_ATOMS: atom_id res chain seq x y z
N PRO A 1 23.26 -65.95 26.70
CA PRO A 1 22.61 -64.95 27.55
C PRO A 1 23.27 -63.59 27.33
N GLU A 2 22.63 -62.76 26.52
CA GLU A 2 23.05 -61.38 26.24
C GLU A 2 22.79 -60.54 27.50
N PRO A 3 23.70 -59.64 27.91
CA PRO A 3 23.50 -58.84 29.11
C PRO A 3 22.39 -57.80 28.86
N GLU A 4 21.41 -57.74 29.77
CA GLU A 4 20.35 -56.73 29.74
C GLU A 4 20.94 -55.31 29.81
N PRO A 5 20.42 -54.34 29.03
CA PRO A 5 20.92 -52.98 29.07
C PRO A 5 20.51 -52.32 30.39
N GLU A 6 21.48 -51.73 31.10
CA GLU A 6 21.21 -50.98 32.33
C GLU A 6 20.19 -49.84 32.08
N PRO A 7 19.29 -49.59 33.06
CA PRO A 7 18.31 -48.53 32.94
C PRO A 7 19.06 -47.20 32.92
N ARG A 8 19.02 -46.49 31.79
CA ARG A 8 19.53 -45.13 31.71
C ARG A 8 18.65 -44.28 32.63
N ASP A 9 19.19 -43.85 33.76
CA ASP A 9 18.56 -42.83 34.58
C ASP A 9 18.35 -41.59 33.72
N GLU A 10 17.09 -41.38 33.32
CA GLU A 10 16.69 -40.24 32.53
C GLU A 10 16.85 -39.01 33.42
N VAL A 11 17.95 -38.29 33.23
CA VAL A 11 18.30 -36.99 33.86
C VAL A 11 17.12 -36.00 33.92
N LEU A 12 16.10 -36.19 33.08
CA LEU A 12 14.84 -35.46 33.06
C LEU A 12 13.93 -35.71 34.27
N ARG A 13 14.02 -36.86 34.96
CA ARG A 13 13.25 -37.17 36.18
C ARG A 13 13.71 -36.37 37.39
N ASP A 14 15.01 -36.08 37.49
CA ASP A 14 15.61 -35.32 38.58
C ASP A 14 15.71 -33.82 38.29
N ALA A 15 15.30 -33.38 37.10
CA ALA A 15 15.31 -31.98 36.73
C ALA A 15 14.31 -31.19 37.59
N LYS A 16 14.81 -30.21 38.37
CA LYS A 16 13.96 -29.29 39.11
C LYS A 16 13.07 -28.50 38.16
N LEU A 17 11.77 -28.70 38.27
CA LEU A 17 10.76 -27.87 37.62
C LEU A 17 10.71 -26.52 38.35
N PHE A 18 10.90 -25.44 37.60
CA PHE A 18 10.71 -24.08 38.10
C PHE A 18 9.42 -23.53 37.55
N ASP A 19 8.68 -22.78 38.38
CA ASP A 19 7.53 -22.02 37.90
C ASP A 19 7.98 -21.04 36.83
N TYR A 20 7.27 -21.07 35.71
CA TYR A 20 7.48 -20.12 34.64
C TYR A 20 7.16 -18.71 35.13
N LYS A 21 8.18 -17.85 35.10
CA LYS A 21 8.08 -16.42 35.37
C LYS A 21 8.31 -15.67 34.06
N LEU A 22 7.46 -14.70 33.78
CA LEU A 22 7.59 -13.84 32.60
C LEU A 22 8.97 -13.20 32.58
N LYS A 23 9.74 -13.49 31.53
CA LYS A 23 11.08 -12.97 31.32
C LYS A 23 11.22 -12.58 29.86
N PHE A 24 11.38 -11.29 29.63
CA PHE A 24 11.46 -10.74 28.28
C PHE A 24 12.89 -10.60 27.80
N SER A 25 13.10 -10.87 26.52
CA SER A 25 14.34 -10.59 25.77
C SER A 25 14.04 -9.80 24.51
N ALA A 26 15.00 -8.97 24.09
CA ALA A 26 14.95 -8.30 22.80
C ALA A 26 15.16 -9.32 21.67
N GLN A 27 14.22 -9.40 20.73
CA GLN A 27 14.36 -10.20 19.51
C GLN A 27 15.17 -9.45 18.47
N SER A 28 14.78 -8.21 18.22
CA SER A 28 15.34 -7.39 17.16
C SER A 28 15.19 -5.92 17.47
N PHE A 29 16.19 -5.16 17.04
CA PHE A 29 16.12 -3.73 16.86
C PHE A 29 16.57 -3.45 15.43
N THR A 30 15.72 -2.80 14.65
CA THR A 30 15.98 -2.50 13.24
C THR A 30 15.78 -1.02 13.02
N ALA A 31 16.76 -0.39 12.37
CA ALA A 31 16.69 0.97 11.91
C ALA A 31 17.06 0.99 10.43
N GLY A 32 16.23 1.61 9.60
CA GLY A 32 16.54 1.76 8.19
C GLY A 32 15.48 2.52 7.40
N PHE A 33 15.58 2.57 6.09
CA PHE A 33 14.55 3.09 5.20
C PHE A 33 13.52 2.03 4.82
N ASN A 34 12.25 2.40 4.76
CA ASN A 34 11.17 1.50 4.34
C ASN A 34 9.97 2.29 3.77
N ASN A 35 9.51 1.90 2.58
CA ASN A 35 8.31 2.47 1.93
C ASN A 35 7.18 1.42 1.73
N ASP A 36 7.28 0.28 2.40
CA ASP A 36 6.24 -0.76 2.35
C ASP A 36 4.98 -0.25 3.05
N VAL A 37 3.82 -0.72 2.60
CA VAL A 37 2.55 -0.46 3.29
C VAL A 37 2.53 -1.22 4.62
N LEU A 38 2.37 -0.51 5.75
CA LEU A 38 2.45 -1.13 7.09
C LEU A 38 1.17 -1.90 7.48
N ILE A 39 0.04 -1.19 7.55
CA ILE A 39 -1.22 -1.74 8.07
C ILE A 39 -2.36 -1.46 7.08
N THR A 40 -2.65 -0.18 6.83
CA THR A 40 -3.81 0.20 6.03
C THR A 40 -3.48 0.18 4.55
N GLN A 41 -4.18 -0.66 3.77
CA GLN A 41 -4.11 -0.67 2.31
C GLN A 41 -5.01 0.40 1.65
N TYR A 42 -5.75 1.12 2.47
CA TYR A 42 -6.74 2.13 2.08
C TYR A 42 -6.41 3.46 2.74
N GLN A 43 -6.29 4.52 1.94
CA GLN A 43 -6.25 5.89 2.42
C GLN A 43 -7.62 6.55 2.20
N PRO A 44 -8.07 7.50 3.04
CA PRO A 44 -9.34 8.20 2.84
C PRO A 44 -9.40 8.78 1.42
N PHE A 45 -10.58 8.76 0.80
CA PHE A 45 -10.74 9.34 -0.53
C PHE A 45 -10.49 10.85 -0.45
N THR A 46 -9.46 11.30 -1.16
CA THR A 46 -9.12 12.72 -1.24
C THR A 46 -9.32 13.27 -2.65
N GLY A 47 -9.51 12.40 -3.65
CA GLY A 47 -9.43 12.80 -5.04
C GLY A 47 -8.06 13.40 -5.40
N SER A 48 -7.02 13.19 -4.58
CA SER A 48 -5.69 13.73 -4.85
C SER A 48 -4.75 12.62 -5.27
N LEU A 49 -3.92 12.92 -6.27
CA LEU A 49 -2.91 12.04 -6.84
C LEU A 49 -1.54 12.73 -6.90
N PRO A 50 -0.42 12.00 -6.85
CA PRO A 50 -0.30 10.54 -6.75
C PRO A 50 -0.70 9.98 -5.38
N ILE A 51 -1.09 8.71 -5.35
CA ILE A 51 -1.31 7.94 -4.13
C ILE A 51 0.03 7.42 -3.61
N MET A 52 0.26 7.57 -2.31
CA MET A 52 1.44 7.05 -1.61
C MET A 52 1.05 6.29 -0.34
N LEU A 53 0.69 5.01 -0.47
CA LEU A 53 0.28 4.16 0.67
C LEU A 53 1.43 3.88 1.66
N GLY A 54 2.68 3.98 1.21
CA GLY A 54 3.89 3.80 2.03
C GLY A 54 4.29 5.02 2.87
N GLY A 55 3.54 6.12 2.76
CA GLY A 55 3.89 7.44 3.30
C GLY A 55 4.24 8.42 2.16
N ASN A 56 3.95 9.71 2.38
CA ASN A 56 4.03 10.76 1.36
C ASN A 56 5.45 11.09 0.87
N GLU A 57 6.47 10.47 1.46
CA GLU A 57 7.87 10.76 1.14
C GLU A 57 8.60 9.61 0.46
N PRO A 58 9.53 9.90 -0.47
CA PRO A 58 10.37 8.89 -1.11
C PRO A 58 11.29 8.16 -0.12
N PHE A 59 11.65 8.80 0.99
CA PHE A 59 12.56 8.24 2.00
C PHE A 59 11.97 8.37 3.40
N ASN A 60 11.47 7.25 3.92
CA ASN A 60 10.95 7.17 5.29
C ASN A 60 11.90 6.36 6.16
N ALA A 61 12.41 6.95 7.24
CA ALA A 61 13.12 6.19 8.27
C ALA A 61 12.12 5.35 9.06
N MET A 62 12.46 4.11 9.33
CA MET A 62 11.71 3.17 10.12
C MET A 62 12.59 2.64 11.24
N PHE A 63 12.11 2.78 12.46
CA PHE A 63 12.67 2.17 13.65
C PHE A 63 11.68 1.13 14.16
N GLN A 64 12.13 -0.10 14.36
CA GLN A 64 11.31 -1.18 14.89
C GLN A 64 12.05 -1.91 16.00
N ALA A 65 11.36 -2.18 17.08
CA ALA A 65 11.85 -2.98 18.18
C ALA A 65 10.83 -4.08 18.50
N THR A 66 11.34 -5.29 18.73
CA THR A 66 10.51 -6.44 19.11
C THR A 66 11.09 -7.07 20.37
N VAL A 67 10.25 -7.31 21.36
CA VAL A 67 10.59 -8.05 22.59
C VAL A 67 9.63 -9.22 22.74
N PHE A 68 10.13 -10.33 23.25
CA PHE A 68 9.36 -11.55 23.43
C PHE A 68 9.68 -12.17 24.78
N ASP A 69 8.73 -12.89 25.33
CA ASP A 69 8.95 -13.70 26.53
C ASP A 69 9.80 -14.96 26.21
N LEU A 70 10.48 -15.53 27.21
CA LEU A 70 11.29 -16.76 27.12
C LEU A 70 10.69 -17.91 26.31
N PHE A 71 9.37 -18.15 26.38
CA PHE A 71 8.70 -19.21 25.60
C PHE A 71 8.13 -18.75 24.26
N GLU A 72 8.36 -17.48 23.88
CA GLU A 72 7.81 -16.84 22.69
C GLU A 72 6.27 -16.74 22.65
N ASP A 73 5.61 -17.04 23.77
CA ASP A 73 4.15 -17.00 23.93
C ASP A 73 3.58 -15.58 23.81
N ILE A 74 4.34 -14.57 24.26
CA ILE A 74 3.93 -13.16 24.23
C ILE A 74 5.01 -12.37 23.51
N ARG A 75 4.60 -11.58 22.50
CA ARG A 75 5.48 -10.71 21.74
C ARG A 75 4.92 -9.29 21.71
N PHE A 76 5.78 -8.32 21.97
CA PHE A 76 5.49 -6.90 21.80
C PHE A 76 6.34 -6.37 20.66
N THR A 77 5.71 -5.68 19.71
CA THR A 77 6.38 -5.01 18.61
C THR A 77 6.00 -3.54 18.61
N GLY A 78 6.99 -2.66 18.63
CA GLY A 78 6.80 -1.23 18.42
C GLY A 78 7.54 -0.79 17.17
N ALA A 79 6.93 0.06 16.35
CA ALA A 79 7.61 0.71 15.25
C ALA A 79 7.22 2.18 15.10
N LEU A 80 8.17 2.97 14.62
CA LEU A 80 8.02 4.38 14.30
C LEU A 80 8.58 4.61 12.91
N ARG A 81 7.74 5.13 12.01
CA ARG A 81 8.16 5.60 10.68
C ARG A 81 8.08 7.12 10.62
N LEU A 82 9.18 7.75 10.21
CA LEU A 82 9.32 9.19 10.09
C LEU A 82 9.69 9.57 8.67
N PRO A 83 8.99 10.55 8.05
CA PRO A 83 9.44 11.15 6.81
C PRO A 83 10.76 11.88 7.08
N LEU A 84 11.83 11.63 6.32
CA LEU A 84 13.13 12.28 6.56
C LEU A 84 13.33 13.51 5.69
N PHE A 85 13.56 13.29 4.39
CA PHE A 85 13.87 14.33 3.42
C PHE A 85 12.93 14.23 2.23
N GLY A 86 12.07 15.23 2.09
CA GLY A 86 11.17 15.42 0.96
C GLY A 86 11.51 16.68 0.21
N GLY A 87 12.29 16.55 -0.85
CA GLY A 87 12.40 17.60 -1.86
C GLY A 87 11.24 17.44 -2.84
N ASN A 88 10.44 18.49 -3.06
CA ASN A 88 9.36 18.55 -4.04
C ASN A 88 8.62 17.21 -4.23
N SER A 89 8.13 16.62 -3.14
CA SER A 89 7.14 15.54 -3.20
C SER A 89 6.03 16.01 -4.13
N ALA A 90 5.59 15.18 -5.07
CA ALA A 90 4.61 15.58 -6.08
C ALA A 90 3.40 16.19 -5.36
N SER A 91 3.25 17.52 -5.47
CA SER A 91 2.13 18.23 -4.86
C SER A 91 0.86 17.56 -5.36
N GLY A 92 0.05 17.05 -4.43
CA GLY A 92 -1.17 16.35 -4.77
C GLY A 92 -2.00 17.17 -5.75
N ILE A 93 -2.23 16.65 -6.95
CA ILE A 93 -3.11 17.28 -7.94
C ILE A 93 -4.52 16.86 -7.57
N ALA A 94 -5.38 17.82 -7.21
CA ALA A 94 -6.79 17.57 -7.02
C ALA A 94 -7.43 17.15 -8.35
N VAL A 95 -7.93 15.93 -8.39
CA VAL A 95 -8.74 15.32 -9.43
C VAL A 95 -10.19 15.61 -9.04
N GLY A 96 -10.72 16.77 -9.50
CA GLY A 96 -12.12 17.13 -9.24
C GLY A 96 -12.52 18.59 -9.50
N THR A 97 -11.66 19.45 -10.06
CA THR A 97 -11.92 20.90 -10.20
C THR A 97 -12.99 21.29 -11.22
N GLY A 98 -13.71 20.33 -11.80
CA GLY A 98 -14.81 20.55 -12.75
C GLY A 98 -16.18 20.54 -12.07
N GLY A 99 -16.45 21.52 -11.20
CA GLY A 99 -17.81 21.84 -10.73
C GLY A 99 -18.47 20.85 -9.75
N VAL A 100 -17.72 19.94 -9.11
CA VAL A 100 -18.22 19.08 -8.03
C VAL A 100 -17.54 19.47 -6.73
N ASP A 101 -18.34 19.88 -5.74
CA ASP A 101 -17.95 20.26 -4.38
C ASP A 101 -17.32 19.08 -3.63
N VAL A 102 -16.01 18.88 -3.76
CA VAL A 102 -15.28 17.95 -2.89
C VAL A 102 -14.22 18.72 -2.13
N ALA A 103 -14.60 19.23 -0.95
CA ALA A 103 -13.65 19.75 0.01
C ALA A 103 -12.86 18.59 0.63
N SER A 104 -11.77 18.19 -0.01
CA SER A 104 -10.95 17.06 0.41
C SER A 104 -9.54 17.50 0.83
N PHE A 105 -8.95 16.71 1.74
CA PHE A 105 -7.56 16.89 2.16
C PHE A 105 -6.61 16.62 0.99
N VAL A 106 -5.72 17.56 0.67
CA VAL A 106 -4.69 17.37 -0.35
C VAL A 106 -3.37 17.04 0.36
N PRO A 107 -2.85 15.80 0.25
CA PRO A 107 -1.56 15.45 0.82
C PRO A 107 -0.45 16.33 0.26
N GLY A 108 0.43 16.81 1.14
CA GLY A 108 1.63 17.57 0.79
C GLY A 108 2.90 16.85 1.21
N GLY A 109 4.03 17.43 0.81
CA GLY A 109 5.35 16.98 1.27
C GLY A 109 5.50 17.17 2.79
N GLY A 110 5.98 16.15 3.47
CA GLY A 110 6.27 16.14 4.90
C GLY A 110 7.77 16.15 5.20
N SER A 111 8.11 16.60 6.41
CA SER A 111 9.47 16.50 6.95
C SER A 111 9.42 15.93 8.36
N PHE A 112 10.55 15.40 8.82
CA PHE A 112 10.76 14.94 10.20
C PHE A 112 10.27 15.96 11.23
N PHE A 113 10.43 17.25 10.95
CA PHE A 113 10.09 18.34 11.87
C PHE A 113 8.64 18.82 11.77
N ASP A 114 7.94 18.49 10.70
CA ASP A 114 6.58 18.98 10.48
C ASP A 114 5.52 18.11 11.18
N GLY A 115 5.98 17.09 11.91
CA GLY A 115 5.14 16.22 12.74
C GLY A 115 4.19 15.33 11.93
N GLY A 116 4.60 14.96 10.71
CA GLY A 116 4.07 13.80 10.00
C GLY A 116 4.77 12.52 10.47
N GLY A 117 4.15 11.35 10.26
CA GLY A 117 4.75 10.07 10.62
C GLY A 117 3.72 9.00 10.98
N GLN A 118 4.22 7.78 11.19
CA GLN A 118 3.42 6.61 11.51
C GLN A 118 3.94 5.91 12.76
N TRP A 119 3.04 5.53 13.64
CA TRP A 119 3.30 4.82 14.88
C TRP A 119 2.57 3.49 14.85
N TYR A 120 3.25 2.46 15.29
CA TYR A 120 2.74 1.10 15.31
C TYR A 120 3.09 0.45 16.64
N ALA A 121 2.09 -0.15 17.27
CA ALA A 121 2.27 -1.01 18.43
C ALA A 121 1.43 -2.26 18.24
N ARG A 122 2.02 -3.41 18.55
CA ARG A 122 1.35 -4.71 18.46
C ARG A 122 1.72 -5.59 19.62
N VAL A 123 0.73 -6.31 20.14
CA VAL A 123 0.90 -7.39 21.10
C VAL A 123 0.38 -8.67 20.45
N ASP A 124 1.19 -9.72 20.45
CA ASP A 124 0.80 -11.06 20.02
C ASP A 124 0.76 -12.02 21.21
N TYR A 125 -0.26 -12.86 21.23
CA TYR A 125 -0.42 -13.98 22.14
C TYR A 125 -0.51 -15.28 21.33
N LEU A 126 0.53 -16.11 21.43
CA LEU A 126 0.83 -17.25 20.56
C LEU A 126 0.81 -18.60 21.29
N LYS A 127 0.40 -18.62 22.56
CA LYS A 127 0.42 -19.82 23.41
C LYS A 127 -0.53 -20.92 22.93
N LEU A 128 -1.62 -20.53 22.27
CA LEU A 128 -2.68 -21.43 21.81
C LEU A 128 -2.50 -21.73 20.32
N ARG A 129 -3.21 -22.75 19.83
CA ARG A 129 -3.28 -23.01 18.38
C ARG A 129 -3.79 -21.80 17.59
N THR A 130 -4.64 -20.98 18.21
CA THR A 130 -5.15 -19.74 17.60
C THR A 130 -4.29 -18.59 18.10
N ASP A 131 -3.72 -17.83 17.15
CA ASP A 131 -2.95 -16.64 17.48
C ASP A 131 -3.90 -15.46 17.64
N PHE A 132 -3.69 -14.68 18.70
CA PHE A 132 -4.42 -13.45 18.93
C PHE A 132 -3.46 -12.27 18.90
N SER A 133 -3.83 -11.22 18.19
CA SER A 133 -3.05 -9.98 18.17
C SER A 133 -3.93 -8.78 18.50
N LEU A 134 -3.36 -7.82 19.21
CA LEU A 134 -3.91 -6.48 19.34
C LEU A 134 -2.96 -5.50 18.67
N VAL A 135 -3.50 -4.64 17.82
CA VAL A 135 -2.74 -3.67 17.01
C VAL A 135 -3.29 -2.27 17.26
N TYR A 136 -2.38 -1.33 17.50
CA TYR A 136 -2.64 0.09 17.41
C TYR A 136 -1.77 0.69 16.31
N TYR A 137 -2.41 1.42 15.41
CA TYR A 137 -1.75 2.12 14.31
C TYR A 137 -2.22 3.56 14.27
N ARG A 138 -1.28 4.49 14.16
CA ARG A 138 -1.55 5.91 13.97
C ARG A 138 -0.72 6.46 12.83
N GLN A 139 -1.37 7.09 11.86
CA GLN A 139 -0.72 7.83 10.79
C GLN A 139 -1.11 9.30 10.87
N THR A 140 -0.14 10.17 10.59
CA THR A 140 -0.34 11.62 10.46
C THR A 140 0.25 12.06 9.14
N ASP A 141 -0.63 12.47 8.22
CA ASP A 141 -0.24 13.05 6.94
C ASP A 141 -0.37 14.56 7.03
N VAL A 142 0.60 15.27 6.45
CA VAL A 142 0.58 16.74 6.35
C VAL A 142 0.16 17.13 4.94
N GLY A 143 -0.57 18.23 4.83
CA GLY A 143 -1.10 18.71 3.57
C GLY A 143 -1.91 19.97 3.77
N SER A 144 -2.86 20.21 2.88
CA SER A 144 -3.77 21.34 2.96
C SER A 144 -5.23 20.89 2.87
N TYR A 145 -6.14 21.72 3.38
CA TYR A 145 -7.57 21.50 3.30
C TYR A 145 -8.25 22.78 2.78
N PRO A 146 -9.14 22.68 1.77
CA PRO A 146 -9.83 23.84 1.24
C PRO A 146 -10.92 24.32 2.20
N LEU A 147 -10.90 25.59 2.57
CA LEU A 147 -12.01 26.30 3.19
C LEU A 147 -12.78 27.05 2.11
N VAL A 148 -14.11 26.92 2.12
CA VAL A 148 -15.01 27.61 1.20
C VAL A 148 -15.53 28.88 1.85
N ASP A 149 -15.26 30.02 1.24
CA ASP A 149 -15.99 31.24 1.58
C ASP A 149 -17.36 31.22 0.88
N THR A 150 -18.41 30.96 1.67
CA THR A 150 -19.80 30.87 1.18
C THR A 150 -20.30 32.15 0.53
N GLY A 151 -19.68 33.32 0.80
CA GLY A 151 -20.07 34.60 0.21
C GLY A 151 -19.50 34.83 -1.19
N THR A 152 -18.34 34.25 -1.51
CA THR A 152 -17.62 34.50 -2.78
C THR A 152 -17.38 33.23 -3.61
N ASN A 153 -17.72 32.06 -3.06
CA ASN A 153 -17.40 30.74 -3.60
C ASN A 153 -15.90 30.56 -3.93
N THR A 154 -15.05 31.23 -3.14
CA THR A 154 -13.59 31.15 -3.28
C THR A 154 -13.03 30.09 -2.34
N TYR A 155 -12.17 29.22 -2.87
CA TYR A 155 -11.46 28.22 -2.06
C TYR A 155 -10.14 28.80 -1.53
N SER A 156 -9.95 28.78 -0.21
CA SER A 156 -8.68 29.10 0.44
C SER A 156 -8.11 27.84 1.08
N TYR A 157 -6.93 27.42 0.65
CA TYR A 157 -6.26 26.25 1.22
C TYR A 157 -5.55 26.62 2.51
N VAL A 158 -5.83 25.88 3.58
CA VAL A 158 -5.19 26.06 4.88
C VAL A 158 -4.38 24.81 5.22
N ASP A 159 -3.16 25.03 5.71
CA ASP A 159 -2.29 23.96 6.20
C ASP A 159 -3.04 23.08 7.20
N SER A 160 -2.98 21.77 7.02
CA SER A 160 -3.81 20.82 7.74
C SER A 160 -3.09 19.50 7.98
N LYS A 161 -3.57 18.72 8.95
CA LYS A 161 -3.10 17.35 9.21
C LYS A 161 -4.26 16.37 9.19
N LEU A 162 -4.11 15.29 8.44
CA LEU A 162 -4.99 14.14 8.47
C LEU A 162 -4.47 13.15 9.52
N TYR A 163 -5.28 12.85 10.52
CA TYR A 163 -4.98 11.87 11.55
C TYR A 163 -5.81 10.61 11.34
N THR A 164 -5.13 9.50 11.08
CA THR A 164 -5.72 8.16 11.01
C THR A 164 -5.34 7.41 12.29
N ASN A 165 -6.32 6.89 13.01
CA ASN A 165 -6.11 6.03 14.18
C ASN A 165 -6.87 4.74 13.99
N LEU A 166 -6.21 3.60 14.20
CA LEU A 166 -6.79 2.27 14.06
C LEU A 166 -6.44 1.44 15.29
N PHE A 167 -7.46 0.92 15.94
CA PHE A 167 -7.35 -0.14 16.95
C PHE A 167 -7.95 -1.40 16.37
N GLU A 168 -7.18 -2.48 16.30
CA GLU A 168 -7.57 -3.71 15.62
C GLU A 168 -7.22 -4.94 16.45
N ALA A 169 -8.15 -5.88 16.55
CA ALA A 169 -7.92 -7.22 17.04
C ALA A 169 -7.83 -8.17 15.86
N VAL A 170 -6.80 -9.03 15.84
CA VAL A 170 -6.56 -10.00 14.77
C VAL A 170 -6.58 -11.40 15.38
N ILE A 171 -7.34 -12.30 14.75
CA ILE A 171 -7.43 -13.70 15.11
C ILE A 171 -6.91 -14.51 13.93
N ARG A 172 -5.95 -15.39 14.16
CA ARG A 172 -5.40 -16.26 13.10
C ARG A 172 -5.57 -17.71 13.49
N TYR A 173 -6.24 -18.45 12.63
CA TYR A 173 -6.49 -19.87 12.82
C TYR A 173 -5.75 -20.69 11.75
N PRO A 174 -4.68 -21.42 12.12
CA PRO A 174 -3.99 -22.32 11.20
C PRO A 174 -4.83 -23.59 10.96
N LEU A 175 -5.23 -23.77 9.71
CA LEU A 175 -5.93 -24.98 9.27
C LEU A 175 -4.94 -26.14 9.13
N ASP A 176 -3.79 -25.88 8.50
CA ASP A 176 -2.65 -26.79 8.39
C ASP A 176 -1.32 -26.02 8.19
N LYS A 177 -0.27 -26.69 7.72
CA LYS A 177 1.07 -26.11 7.54
C LYS A 177 1.14 -24.99 6.49
N VAL A 178 0.19 -24.92 5.57
CA VAL A 178 0.20 -23.98 4.43
C VAL A 178 -1.08 -23.16 4.31
N ARG A 179 -2.14 -23.49 5.07
CA ARG A 179 -3.45 -22.83 5.04
C ARG A 179 -3.80 -22.17 6.36
N SER A 180 -4.31 -20.95 6.28
CA SER A 180 -4.84 -20.23 7.45
C SER A 180 -6.08 -19.40 7.11
N ILE A 181 -6.98 -19.26 8.08
CA ILE A 181 -8.05 -18.26 8.06
C ILE A 181 -7.66 -17.17 9.05
N ARG A 182 -7.78 -15.91 8.65
CA ARG A 182 -7.51 -14.77 9.53
C ARG A 182 -8.67 -13.82 9.49
N TYR A 183 -9.07 -13.35 10.66
CA TYR A 183 -10.12 -12.38 10.82
C TYR A 183 -9.58 -11.22 11.63
N SER A 184 -9.75 -10.00 11.14
CA SER A 184 -9.50 -8.80 11.92
C SER A 184 -10.74 -7.94 12.03
N VAL A 185 -10.88 -7.33 13.20
CA VAL A 185 -11.95 -6.41 13.53
C VAL A 185 -11.36 -5.23 14.26
N GLY A 186 -11.73 -4.02 13.85
CA GLY A 186 -11.16 -2.83 14.42
C GLY A 186 -12.05 -1.61 14.31
N VAL A 187 -11.66 -0.56 15.02
CA VAL A 187 -12.26 0.77 14.91
C VAL A 187 -11.21 1.69 14.33
N ARG A 188 -11.53 2.24 13.16
CA ARG A 188 -10.72 3.25 12.47
C ARG A 188 -11.38 4.63 12.63
N THR A 189 -10.58 5.63 12.92
CA THR A 189 -11.01 7.04 12.94
C THR A 189 -10.07 7.86 12.08
N ASP A 190 -10.65 8.52 11.08
CA ASP A 190 -9.99 9.47 10.19
C ASP A 190 -10.53 10.87 10.54
N LYS A 191 -9.67 11.87 10.71
CA LYS A 191 -10.09 13.25 11.03
C LYS A 191 -9.05 14.28 10.60
N ILE A 192 -9.50 15.47 10.21
CA ILE A 192 -8.63 16.55 9.75
C ILE A 192 -8.53 17.63 10.83
N GLY A 193 -7.32 18.01 11.20
CA GLY A 193 -7.05 19.16 12.07
C GLY A 193 -6.45 20.30 11.26
N LEU A 194 -7.10 21.47 11.28
CA LEU A 194 -6.58 22.69 10.66
C LEU A 194 -5.40 23.21 11.47
N ARG A 195 -4.37 23.72 10.78
CA ARG A 195 -3.22 24.38 11.40
C ARG A 195 -3.34 25.88 11.19
N PRO A 196 -2.93 26.68 12.18
CA PRO A 196 -2.69 28.10 11.95
C PRO A 196 -1.56 28.24 10.91
N SER A 197 -1.85 28.86 9.77
CA SER A 197 -0.85 29.18 8.76
C SER A 197 -0.43 30.63 8.89
N GLY A 198 0.87 30.91 8.91
CA GLY A 198 1.41 32.26 9.11
C GLY A 198 1.31 33.19 7.91
N SER A 199 0.79 32.73 6.77
CA SER A 199 0.77 33.54 5.53
C SER A 199 -0.38 33.13 4.61
N SER A 200 -1.33 34.05 4.38
CA SER A 200 -2.15 33.99 3.18
C SER A 200 -1.29 34.46 1.99
N ALA A 201 -1.17 33.61 0.96
CA ALA A 201 -0.47 33.94 -0.28
C ALA A 201 -1.08 35.15 -1.01
N TYR A 202 -2.29 35.58 -0.64
CA TYR A 202 -3.06 36.62 -1.35
C TYR A 202 -3.06 37.99 -0.67
N THR A 203 -2.78 38.10 0.63
CA THR A 203 -3.00 39.38 1.34
C THR A 203 -1.77 39.95 2.05
N GLY A 204 -0.66 39.21 2.15
CA GLY A 204 0.56 39.71 2.81
C GLY A 204 0.39 40.05 4.31
N VAL A 205 -0.77 39.73 4.89
CA VAL A 205 -1.04 39.88 6.32
C VAL A 205 -0.86 38.52 6.99
N PRO A 206 -0.04 38.41 8.06
CA PRO A 206 0.03 37.19 8.85
C PRO A 206 -1.31 36.96 9.54
N LEU A 207 -2.12 36.07 8.98
CA LEU A 207 -3.33 35.61 9.62
C LEU A 207 -2.94 34.55 10.64
N TYR A 208 -2.57 34.96 11.86
CA TYR A 208 -2.65 34.06 13.00
C TYR A 208 -4.14 33.75 13.21
N ASP A 209 -4.63 32.75 12.49
CA ASP A 209 -6.05 32.46 12.51
C ASP A 209 -6.42 31.82 13.85
N SER A 210 -6.84 32.67 14.78
CA SER A 210 -7.39 32.26 16.07
C SER A 210 -8.62 31.37 15.90
N LEU A 211 -9.28 31.39 14.73
CA LEU A 211 -10.37 30.50 14.36
C LEU A 211 -9.85 29.08 14.09
N ALA A 212 -8.79 28.91 13.29
CA ALA A 212 -8.14 27.62 13.09
C ALA A 212 -7.65 27.00 14.41
N LEU A 213 -7.08 27.80 15.32
CA LEU A 213 -6.61 27.34 16.64
C LEU A 213 -7.77 26.87 17.56
N LYS A 214 -8.97 27.44 17.39
CA LYS A 214 -10.19 27.07 18.13
C LYS A 214 -11.08 26.08 17.37
N SER A 215 -10.74 25.77 16.12
CA SER A 215 -11.55 24.90 15.27
C SER A 215 -11.53 23.46 15.81
N SER A 216 -12.70 22.83 15.80
CA SER A 216 -12.78 21.39 16.04
C SER A 216 -12.28 20.64 14.80
N TYR A 217 -11.93 19.36 14.98
CA TYR A 217 -11.60 18.51 13.83
C TYR A 217 -12.74 18.48 12.82
N VAL A 218 -12.40 18.65 11.54
CA VAL A 218 -13.33 18.56 10.41
C VAL A 218 -13.25 17.17 9.76
N GLU A 219 -14.27 16.82 8.98
CA GLU A 219 -14.40 15.53 8.27
C GLU A 219 -14.06 14.31 9.13
N LYS A 220 -14.57 14.30 10.37
CA LYS A 220 -14.37 13.16 11.27
C LYS A 220 -15.19 11.98 10.76
N GLN A 221 -14.53 10.89 10.41
CA GLN A 221 -15.15 9.63 10.02
C GLN A 221 -14.71 8.51 10.98
N VAL A 222 -15.66 7.67 11.39
CA VAL A 222 -15.41 6.53 12.29
C VAL A 222 -15.97 5.27 11.67
N PHE A 223 -15.10 4.35 11.28
CA PHE A 223 -15.45 3.09 10.67
C PHE A 223 -15.22 1.92 11.63
N LEU A 224 -16.19 1.03 11.73
CA LEU A 224 -15.97 -0.35 12.13
C LEU A 224 -15.38 -1.06 10.92
N VAL A 225 -14.14 -1.51 11.01
CA VAL A 225 -13.46 -2.23 9.93
C VAL A 225 -13.43 -3.72 10.23
N ASN A 226 -13.75 -4.53 9.23
CA ASN A 226 -13.68 -5.99 9.33
C ASN A 226 -12.99 -6.54 8.10
N HIS A 227 -12.04 -7.44 8.30
CA HIS A 227 -11.31 -8.10 7.22
C HIS A 227 -11.26 -9.60 7.49
N LEU A 228 -11.78 -10.39 6.57
CA LEU A 228 -11.69 -11.85 6.61
C LEU A 228 -10.84 -12.31 5.43
N GLU A 229 -9.74 -13.01 5.71
CA GLU A 229 -8.87 -13.58 4.68
C GLU A 229 -8.67 -15.09 4.83
N TYR A 230 -8.65 -15.78 3.70
CA TYR A 230 -8.13 -17.13 3.57
C TYR A 230 -6.80 -17.06 2.83
N VAL A 231 -5.77 -17.71 3.39
CA VAL A 231 -4.42 -17.72 2.84
C VAL A 231 -3.95 -19.15 2.62
N TYR A 232 -3.42 -19.41 1.43
CA TYR A 232 -2.62 -20.57 1.10
C TYR A 232 -1.20 -20.10 0.72
N ASP A 233 -0.18 -20.67 1.34
CA ASP A 233 1.22 -20.36 1.02
C ASP A 233 2.09 -21.62 1.15
N ASN A 234 2.57 -22.13 0.02
CA ASN A 234 3.55 -23.23 -0.02
C ASN A 234 4.93 -22.79 -0.53
N THR A 235 5.16 -21.47 -0.59
CA THR A 235 6.37 -20.92 -1.22
C THR A 235 7.62 -21.16 -0.38
N ILE A 236 8.72 -21.47 -1.06
CA ILE A 236 10.03 -21.70 -0.45
C ILE A 236 10.99 -20.63 -0.95
N LEU A 237 11.64 -19.91 -0.03
CA LEU A 237 12.65 -18.92 -0.34
C LEU A 237 13.96 -19.60 -0.74
N LYS A 238 14.42 -19.39 -1.98
CA LYS A 238 15.72 -19.90 -2.47
C LYS A 238 16.84 -18.90 -2.22
N THR A 239 16.59 -17.64 -2.56
CA THR A 239 17.47 -16.51 -2.28
C THR A 239 16.62 -15.24 -2.19
N LEU A 240 17.22 -14.10 -1.85
CA LEU A 240 16.48 -12.84 -1.69
C LEU A 240 15.69 -12.51 -2.98
N ASN A 241 14.39 -12.26 -2.84
CA ASN A 241 13.45 -12.00 -3.95
C ASN A 241 13.24 -13.18 -4.94
N ILE A 242 13.68 -14.40 -4.60
CA ILE A 242 13.55 -15.58 -5.46
C ILE A 242 12.91 -16.73 -4.68
N MET A 243 11.68 -17.03 -5.05
CA MET A 243 10.84 -18.05 -4.41
C MET A 243 10.54 -19.20 -5.38
N ASN A 244 10.00 -20.28 -4.84
CA ASN A 244 9.48 -21.42 -5.59
C ASN A 244 8.16 -21.88 -4.97
N GLY A 245 7.11 -22.01 -5.76
CA GLY A 245 5.80 -22.46 -5.31
C GLY A 245 4.67 -21.46 -5.60
N LEU A 246 3.51 -21.75 -5.03
CA LEU A 246 2.24 -21.06 -5.16
C LEU A 246 1.84 -20.46 -3.82
N ARG A 247 1.46 -19.18 -3.83
CA ARG A 247 0.74 -18.54 -2.74
C ARG A 247 -0.46 -17.80 -3.27
N TYR A 248 -1.57 -17.86 -2.57
CA TYR A 248 -2.74 -17.07 -2.92
C TYR A 248 -3.55 -16.74 -1.68
N LYS A 249 -4.29 -15.64 -1.76
CA LYS A 249 -5.27 -15.25 -0.76
C LYS A 249 -6.54 -14.74 -1.40
N PHE A 250 -7.64 -14.95 -0.70
CA PHE A 250 -8.92 -14.32 -0.95
C PHE A 250 -9.31 -13.57 0.31
N TYR A 251 -9.84 -12.37 0.16
CA TYR A 251 -10.29 -11.58 1.30
C TYR A 251 -11.59 -10.85 1.01
N VAL A 252 -12.32 -10.59 2.09
CA VAL A 252 -13.53 -9.76 2.09
C VAL A 252 -13.38 -8.70 3.18
N ASP A 253 -13.56 -7.45 2.80
CA ASP A 253 -13.71 -6.35 3.74
C ASP A 253 -15.18 -6.00 3.91
N PHE A 254 -15.61 -5.83 5.15
CA PHE A 254 -16.92 -5.27 5.48
C PHE A 254 -16.78 -4.12 6.47
N ASN A 255 -16.84 -2.91 5.93
CA ASN A 255 -16.63 -1.70 6.70
C ASN A 255 -17.94 -0.92 6.85
N TYR A 256 -18.18 -0.41 8.06
CA TYR A 256 -19.39 0.31 8.39
C TYR A 256 -19.06 1.64 9.09
N GLN A 257 -19.54 2.75 8.55
CA GLN A 257 -19.40 4.07 9.17
C GLN A 257 -20.37 4.21 10.36
N ILE A 258 -19.83 4.21 11.57
CA ILE A 258 -20.60 4.19 12.83
C ILE A 258 -21.06 5.59 13.22
N ASN A 259 -20.28 6.63 12.91
CA ASN A 259 -20.72 8.00 13.14
C ASN A 259 -21.71 8.49 12.06
N GLN A 260 -22.40 9.60 12.34
CA GLN A 260 -23.26 10.23 11.33
C GLN A 260 -22.37 10.71 10.16
N PRO A 261 -22.72 10.39 8.91
CA PRO A 261 -22.00 10.89 7.75
C PRO A 261 -22.02 12.42 7.69
N THR A 262 -20.97 13.02 7.11
CA THR A 262 -20.84 14.49 7.07
C THR A 262 -21.91 15.11 6.17
N THR A 263 -22.29 14.42 5.08
CA THR A 263 -23.31 14.90 4.13
C THR A 263 -24.60 14.09 4.21
N ASN A 264 -25.74 14.78 4.16
CA ASN A 264 -27.06 14.15 4.06
C ASN A 264 -27.14 13.30 2.76
N GLY A 265 -27.26 11.98 2.90
CA GLY A 265 -27.36 11.04 1.76
C GLY A 265 -26.15 10.13 1.55
N GLU A 266 -25.05 10.34 2.29
CA GLU A 266 -23.91 9.43 2.26
C GLU A 266 -24.28 8.02 2.75
N GLY A 267 -23.80 7.03 1.98
CA GLY A 267 -23.84 5.63 2.39
C GLY A 267 -23.02 5.37 3.65
N ARG A 268 -23.30 4.27 4.35
CA ARG A 268 -22.54 3.88 5.55
C ARG A 268 -21.86 2.52 5.43
N LYS A 269 -22.18 1.76 4.39
CA LYS A 269 -21.74 0.37 4.20
C LYS A 269 -20.80 0.31 3.01
N MET A 270 -19.64 -0.26 3.23
CA MET A 270 -18.64 -0.52 2.21
C MET A 270 -18.23 -1.99 2.27
N PHE A 271 -18.30 -2.64 1.12
CA PHE A 271 -17.82 -4.00 0.94
C PHE A 271 -16.69 -4.00 -0.09
N ASN A 272 -15.73 -4.88 0.11
CA ASN A 272 -14.72 -5.18 -0.88
C ASN A 272 -14.48 -6.69 -0.92
N PHE A 273 -14.30 -7.23 -2.12
CA PHE A 273 -13.76 -8.57 -2.32
C PHE A 273 -12.46 -8.42 -3.09
N GLY A 274 -11.41 -9.07 -2.62
CA GLY A 274 -10.14 -9.08 -3.33
C GLY A 274 -9.48 -10.45 -3.35
N PHE A 275 -8.61 -10.63 -4.33
CA PHE A 275 -7.77 -11.80 -4.46
C PHE A 275 -6.37 -11.40 -4.89
N ASP A 276 -5.36 -12.14 -4.43
CA ASP A 276 -3.99 -12.03 -4.90
C ASP A 276 -3.41 -13.44 -4.98
N ALA A 277 -3.03 -13.88 -6.18
CA ALA A 277 -2.45 -15.19 -6.45
C ALA A 277 -1.11 -15.04 -7.16
N ARG A 278 -0.09 -15.76 -6.68
CA ARG A 278 1.29 -15.69 -7.16
C ARG A 278 1.87 -17.06 -7.33
N ASN A 279 2.47 -17.32 -8.49
CA ASN A 279 3.16 -18.58 -8.77
C ASN A 279 4.60 -18.31 -9.18
N TYR A 280 5.53 -19.06 -8.61
CA TYR A 280 6.96 -18.95 -8.87
C TYR A 280 7.48 -20.29 -9.38
N TYR A 281 7.80 -20.33 -10.67
CA TYR A 281 8.27 -21.53 -11.34
C TYR A 281 9.77 -21.43 -11.65
N PRO A 282 10.61 -22.36 -11.16
CA PRO A 282 12.02 -22.37 -11.48
C PRO A 282 12.27 -22.88 -12.89
N ILE A 283 12.89 -22.05 -13.72
CA ILE A 283 13.29 -22.40 -15.08
C ILE A 283 14.64 -23.12 -15.05
N PHE A 284 15.64 -22.49 -14.43
CA PHE A 284 17.00 -23.02 -14.36
C PHE A 284 17.71 -22.51 -13.10
N ARG A 285 18.05 -23.40 -12.17
CA ARG A 285 18.67 -23.06 -10.87
C ARG A 285 17.86 -21.98 -10.11
N ASN A 286 18.39 -20.75 -10.06
CA ASN A 286 17.78 -19.59 -9.43
C ASN A 286 17.05 -18.66 -10.42
N PHE A 287 17.12 -18.94 -11.73
CA PHE A 287 16.29 -18.26 -12.73
C PHE A 287 14.85 -18.74 -12.61
N ILE A 288 13.92 -17.81 -12.37
CA ILE A 288 12.51 -18.12 -12.14
C ILE A 288 11.59 -17.31 -13.07
N TRP A 289 10.43 -17.90 -13.35
CA TRP A 289 9.27 -17.22 -13.88
C TRP A 289 8.29 -16.95 -12.74
N ALA A 290 8.00 -15.68 -12.50
CA ALA A 290 7.08 -15.24 -11.46
C ALA A 290 5.82 -14.67 -12.13
N LEU A 291 4.66 -15.22 -11.76
CA LEU A 291 3.35 -14.75 -12.19
C LEU A 291 2.58 -14.21 -10.99
N ARG A 292 1.83 -13.13 -11.20
CA ARG A 292 0.87 -12.59 -10.24
C ARG A 292 -0.43 -12.25 -10.95
N ALA A 293 -1.55 -12.55 -10.32
CA ALA A 293 -2.86 -12.05 -10.69
C ALA A 293 -3.52 -11.50 -9.42
N ALA A 294 -3.99 -10.26 -9.47
CA ALA A 294 -4.67 -9.63 -8.37
C ALA A 294 -5.92 -8.89 -8.87
N GLY A 295 -6.91 -8.75 -8.01
CA GLY A 295 -8.08 -7.96 -8.33
C GLY A 295 -8.88 -7.61 -7.09
N ASP A 296 -9.55 -6.48 -7.17
CA ASP A 296 -10.36 -5.89 -6.11
C ASP A 296 -11.68 -5.40 -6.70
N PHE A 297 -12.77 -5.64 -5.98
CA PHE A 297 -14.12 -5.32 -6.39
C PHE A 297 -14.86 -4.72 -5.20
N SER A 298 -15.12 -3.42 -5.24
CA SER A 298 -15.79 -2.71 -4.15
C SER A 298 -17.25 -2.39 -4.50
N TRP A 299 -18.16 -2.65 -3.55
CA TRP A 299 -19.58 -2.34 -3.70
C TRP A 299 -20.20 -1.87 -2.37
N GLY A 300 -21.46 -1.45 -2.45
CA GLY A 300 -22.18 -0.83 -1.34
C GLY A 300 -22.48 0.64 -1.59
N ASN A 301 -23.02 1.30 -0.57
CA ASN A 301 -23.40 2.71 -0.61
C ASN A 301 -22.19 3.63 -0.45
N GLN A 302 -21.07 3.11 0.04
CA GLN A 302 -19.73 3.70 -0.03
C GLN A 302 -18.80 2.68 -0.70
N LYS A 303 -17.82 3.18 -1.47
CA LYS A 303 -16.90 2.34 -2.24
C LYS A 303 -15.43 2.75 -2.03
N ILE A 304 -14.54 1.87 -2.45
CA ILE A 304 -13.12 2.14 -2.63
C ILE A 304 -12.89 2.44 -4.10
N VAL A 305 -12.16 3.51 -4.43
CA VAL A 305 -11.66 3.73 -5.80
C VAL A 305 -10.24 3.18 -5.93
N TYR A 306 -10.01 2.41 -6.98
CA TYR A 306 -8.70 1.86 -7.33
C TYR A 306 -8.14 2.60 -8.52
N TYR A 307 -6.92 3.13 -8.37
CA TYR A 307 -6.21 3.82 -9.44
C TYR A 307 -5.16 2.88 -10.05
N LEU A 308 -5.27 2.64 -11.36
CA LEU A 308 -4.39 1.75 -12.10
C LEU A 308 -3.17 2.52 -12.62
N GLY A 309 -1.97 1.98 -12.39
CA GLY A 309 -0.71 2.53 -12.91
C GLY A 309 0.39 2.59 -11.87
N GLY A 310 1.66 2.55 -12.32
CA GLY A 310 2.82 2.60 -11.44
C GLY A 310 3.30 1.24 -10.92
N GLN A 311 4.17 1.29 -9.91
CA GLN A 311 4.73 0.13 -9.23
C GLN A 311 4.64 0.29 -7.70
N ASP A 312 4.54 -0.82 -6.98
CA ASP A 312 4.63 -0.84 -5.52
C ASP A 312 5.98 -0.30 -5.05
N GLY A 313 5.97 0.47 -3.95
CA GLY A 313 7.18 1.11 -3.40
C GLY A 313 7.86 2.14 -4.33
N TRP A 314 7.18 2.64 -5.37
CA TRP A 314 7.71 3.65 -6.28
C TRP A 314 7.99 4.96 -5.54
N MET A 315 9.25 5.41 -5.57
CA MET A 315 9.73 6.53 -4.78
C MET A 315 9.33 7.90 -5.32
N PHE A 316 9.17 8.04 -6.64
CA PHE A 316 8.84 9.30 -7.30
C PHE A 316 7.65 9.09 -8.23
N PRO A 317 6.47 8.74 -7.69
CA PRO A 317 5.31 8.44 -8.50
C PRO A 317 4.84 9.70 -9.23
N LYS A 318 4.48 9.52 -10.49
CA LYS A 318 3.74 10.49 -11.29
C LYS A 318 2.33 9.98 -11.48
N ALA A 319 1.38 10.89 -11.65
CA ALA A 319 0.00 10.55 -11.87
C ALA A 319 -0.63 11.45 -12.94
N ASN A 320 -1.55 10.87 -13.71
CA ASN A 320 -2.38 11.63 -14.64
C ASN A 320 -3.56 12.25 -13.91
N GLN A 321 -3.91 13.49 -14.26
CA GLN A 321 -5.14 14.12 -13.77
C GLN A 321 -6.39 13.49 -14.40
N TYR A 322 -6.28 12.95 -15.62
CA TYR A 322 -7.39 12.31 -16.34
C TYR A 322 -7.05 10.83 -16.62
N PRO A 323 -8.06 9.94 -16.61
CA PRO A 323 -9.48 10.19 -16.38
C PRO A 323 -9.81 10.57 -14.92
N GLN A 324 -10.93 11.25 -14.71
CA GLN A 324 -11.46 11.57 -13.37
C GLN A 324 -12.27 10.38 -12.84
N PRO A 325 -12.29 10.12 -11.53
CA PRO A 325 -13.24 9.19 -10.91
C PRO A 325 -14.68 9.54 -11.24
N ASP A 326 -15.52 8.51 -11.33
CA ASP A 326 -16.97 8.69 -11.46
C ASP A 326 -17.56 9.26 -10.15
N PHE A 327 -17.71 10.58 -10.09
CA PHE A 327 -18.27 11.30 -8.93
C PHE A 327 -19.75 10.99 -8.65
N SER A 328 -20.46 10.28 -9.54
CA SER A 328 -21.79 9.76 -9.21
C SER A 328 -21.73 8.62 -8.18
N GLN A 329 -20.55 8.02 -8.01
CA GLN A 329 -20.28 7.03 -6.98
C GLN A 329 -19.77 7.72 -5.71
N ASN A 330 -20.27 7.27 -4.56
CA ASN A 330 -19.77 7.70 -3.26
C ASN A 330 -18.53 6.89 -2.85
N TYR A 331 -17.35 7.51 -2.84
CA TYR A 331 -16.09 6.89 -2.44
C TYR A 331 -15.68 7.32 -1.03
N ALA A 332 -15.43 6.35 -0.15
CA ALA A 332 -14.90 6.60 1.20
C ALA A 332 -13.37 6.48 1.25
N TYR A 333 -12.82 5.57 0.45
CA TYR A 333 -11.39 5.28 0.42
C TYR A 333 -10.86 5.22 -1.01
N GLN A 334 -9.54 5.34 -1.14
CA GLN A 334 -8.80 5.13 -2.38
C GLN A 334 -7.58 4.24 -2.17
N SER A 335 -7.18 3.52 -3.21
CA SER A 335 -6.01 2.65 -3.23
C SER A 335 -5.42 2.53 -4.64
N LEU A 336 -4.27 1.86 -4.77
CA LEU A 336 -3.61 1.62 -6.05
C LEU A 336 -3.84 0.18 -6.52
N ALA A 337 -4.21 0.04 -7.79
CA ALA A 337 -4.21 -1.24 -8.50
C ALA A 337 -2.84 -1.44 -9.17
N LEU A 338 -2.01 -2.27 -8.54
CA LEU A 338 -0.60 -2.46 -8.89
C LEU A 338 -0.29 -3.90 -9.29
N ASN A 339 0.71 -4.17 -10.13
CA ASN A 339 1.57 -3.20 -10.83
C ASN A 339 1.15 -3.03 -12.28
N LEU A 340 1.44 -1.86 -12.85
CA LEU A 340 1.37 -1.61 -14.28
C LEU A 340 2.51 -0.67 -14.67
N ARG A 341 3.72 -1.24 -14.81
CA ARG A 341 4.94 -0.49 -15.16
C ARG A 341 4.91 0.01 -16.60
N GLY A 342 5.60 1.13 -16.85
CA GLY A 342 5.49 1.86 -18.12
C GLY A 342 4.33 2.86 -18.17
N TYR A 343 3.53 2.93 -17.12
CA TYR A 343 2.47 3.91 -16.94
C TYR A 343 2.62 4.68 -15.63
N ASP A 344 2.27 5.96 -15.68
CA ASP A 344 2.04 6.77 -14.50
C ASP A 344 0.74 6.31 -13.81
N GLN A 345 0.55 6.67 -12.54
CA GLN A 345 -0.69 6.35 -11.83
C GLN A 345 -1.91 6.99 -12.52
N ASN A 346 -3.09 6.39 -12.33
CA ASN A 346 -4.35 6.85 -12.90
C ASN A 346 -4.40 6.85 -14.44
N VAL A 347 -3.98 5.75 -15.06
CA VAL A 347 -4.34 5.47 -16.47
C VAL A 347 -5.82 5.16 -16.61
N ALA A 348 -6.34 4.47 -15.60
CA ALA A 348 -7.75 4.17 -15.40
C ALA A 348 -8.03 4.20 -13.90
N ASN A 349 -9.29 4.40 -13.56
CA ASN A 349 -9.76 4.31 -12.19
C ASN A 349 -11.18 3.75 -12.14
N GLY A 350 -11.56 3.23 -10.98
CA GLY A 350 -12.91 2.75 -10.73
C GLY A 350 -13.00 1.95 -9.45
N ASN A 351 -14.22 1.55 -9.07
CA ASN A 351 -14.44 0.73 -7.88
C ASN A 351 -14.04 -0.75 -8.06
N ASN A 352 -13.65 -1.15 -9.26
CA ASN A 352 -13.11 -2.47 -9.54
C ASN A 352 -11.81 -2.35 -10.33
N ALA A 353 -10.86 -3.25 -10.04
CA ALA A 353 -9.62 -3.33 -10.79
C ALA A 353 -9.07 -4.77 -10.82
N VAL A 354 -8.35 -5.08 -11.89
CA VAL A 354 -7.64 -6.36 -12.06
C VAL A 354 -6.28 -6.09 -12.66
N THR A 355 -5.25 -6.75 -12.15
CA THR A 355 -3.87 -6.72 -12.66
C THR A 355 -3.31 -8.13 -12.83
N ILE A 356 -2.47 -8.30 -13.85
CA ILE A 356 -1.74 -9.52 -14.16
C ILE A 356 -0.30 -9.13 -14.46
N ASN A 357 0.65 -9.70 -13.73
CA ASN A 357 2.07 -9.43 -13.89
C ASN A 357 2.82 -10.72 -14.19
N SER A 358 3.75 -10.66 -15.13
CA SER A 358 4.64 -11.76 -15.49
C SER A 358 6.07 -11.24 -15.50
N GLU A 359 6.94 -11.85 -14.70
CA GLU A 359 8.36 -11.50 -14.60
C GLU A 359 9.25 -12.72 -14.82
N LEU A 360 10.23 -12.58 -15.69
CA LEU A 360 11.39 -13.47 -15.74
C LEU A 360 12.48 -12.85 -14.86
N ARG A 361 12.81 -13.49 -13.73
CA ARG A 361 13.79 -12.98 -12.77
C ARG A 361 15.05 -13.80 -12.83
N LEU A 362 16.14 -13.21 -13.33
CA LEU A 362 17.46 -13.83 -13.46
C LEU A 362 18.44 -13.28 -12.41
N PRO A 363 18.66 -13.98 -11.28
CA PRO A 363 19.78 -13.73 -10.38
C PRO A 363 21.09 -14.07 -11.08
N VAL A 364 21.78 -13.08 -11.63
CA VAL A 364 22.87 -13.31 -12.59
C VAL A 364 23.97 -14.17 -11.98
N PHE A 365 24.53 -13.73 -10.85
CA PHE A 365 25.70 -14.39 -10.27
C PHE A 365 25.35 -15.69 -9.56
N THR A 366 24.21 -15.78 -8.87
CA THR A 366 23.82 -17.02 -8.16
C THR A 366 23.23 -18.08 -9.10
N THR A 367 22.85 -17.71 -10.33
CA THR A 367 22.47 -18.69 -11.38
C THR A 367 23.72 -19.23 -12.08
N LEU A 368 24.69 -18.37 -12.40
CA LEU A 368 25.87 -18.74 -13.18
C LEU A 368 27.01 -19.32 -12.33
N MET A 369 27.14 -18.91 -11.07
CA MET A 369 28.23 -19.31 -10.17
C MET A 369 27.72 -20.16 -9.01
N ASN A 370 28.48 -21.19 -8.65
CA ASN A 370 28.20 -22.10 -7.52
C ASN A 370 29.06 -21.77 -6.27
N LYS A 371 29.57 -20.55 -6.14
CA LYS A 371 30.43 -20.13 -5.03
C LYS A 371 29.69 -19.13 -4.13
N PRO A 372 29.88 -19.17 -2.80
CA PRO A 372 29.38 -18.14 -1.91
C PRO A 372 29.93 -16.75 -2.29
N ILE A 373 29.06 -15.74 -2.30
CA ILE A 373 29.41 -14.36 -2.61
C ILE A 373 29.14 -13.51 -1.36
N ASN A 374 30.20 -12.90 -0.81
CA ASN A 374 30.10 -12.08 0.41
C ASN A 374 29.44 -10.72 0.13
N ASN A 375 29.70 -10.12 -1.02
CA ASN A 375 29.13 -8.83 -1.39
C ASN A 375 27.62 -8.98 -1.69
N ALA A 376 26.78 -8.33 -0.88
CA ALA A 376 25.32 -8.39 -1.01
C ALA A 376 24.80 -7.84 -2.34
N PHE A 377 25.44 -6.79 -2.88
CA PHE A 377 25.07 -6.22 -4.17
C PHE A 377 25.31 -7.22 -5.31
N ILE A 378 26.47 -7.88 -5.35
CA ILE A 378 26.76 -8.88 -6.39
C ILE A 378 25.87 -10.11 -6.19
N ARG A 379 25.76 -10.61 -4.95
CA ARG A 379 24.97 -11.81 -4.64
C ARG A 379 23.50 -11.65 -5.04
N ASN A 380 22.93 -10.47 -4.83
CA ASN A 380 21.51 -10.21 -5.03
C ASN A 380 21.20 -9.49 -6.36
N PHE A 381 22.18 -9.30 -7.23
CA PHE A 381 21.98 -8.66 -8.53
C PHE A 381 21.09 -9.53 -9.44
N GLN A 382 19.98 -8.95 -9.89
CA GLN A 382 18.95 -9.59 -10.70
C GLN A 382 18.64 -8.75 -11.93
N LEU A 383 18.53 -9.41 -13.07
CA LEU A 383 17.95 -8.84 -14.28
C LEU A 383 16.53 -9.36 -14.45
N ILE A 384 15.63 -8.45 -14.80
CA ILE A 384 14.20 -8.72 -14.93
C ILE A 384 13.74 -8.37 -16.33
N GLN A 385 12.95 -9.25 -16.93
CA GLN A 385 12.05 -8.90 -18.03
C GLN A 385 10.64 -9.01 -17.47
N PHE A 386 9.81 -8.00 -17.71
CA PHE A 386 8.43 -8.01 -17.24
C PHE A 386 7.41 -7.68 -18.33
N PHE A 387 6.19 -8.17 -18.10
CA PHE A 387 4.96 -7.85 -18.81
C PHE A 387 3.86 -7.65 -17.76
N ASP A 388 3.26 -6.47 -17.77
CA ASP A 388 2.21 -6.09 -16.85
C ASP A 388 0.95 -5.77 -17.65
N PHE A 389 -0.18 -6.26 -17.19
CA PHE A 389 -1.49 -5.99 -17.76
C PHE A 389 -2.43 -5.56 -16.64
N GLY A 390 -3.31 -4.61 -16.92
CA GLY A 390 -4.30 -4.21 -15.94
C GLY A 390 -5.46 -3.43 -16.55
N THR A 391 -6.57 -3.42 -15.83
CA THR A 391 -7.76 -2.62 -16.14
C THR A 391 -8.45 -2.22 -14.85
N ALA A 392 -9.04 -1.03 -14.84
CA ALA A 392 -9.87 -0.53 -13.75
C ALA A 392 -11.10 0.13 -14.35
N TRP A 393 -12.26 -0.10 -13.76
CA TRP A 393 -13.54 0.38 -14.29
C TRP A 393 -14.54 0.65 -13.17
N ALA A 394 -15.44 1.59 -13.43
CA ALA A 394 -16.54 1.94 -12.54
C ALA A 394 -17.81 1.12 -12.86
N GLY A 395 -18.51 0.67 -11.83
CA GLY A 395 -19.82 0.03 -11.93
C GLY A 395 -19.77 -1.45 -12.30
N SER A 396 -20.58 -1.84 -13.29
CA SER A 396 -20.82 -3.24 -13.66
C SER A 396 -19.64 -3.85 -14.43
N LEU A 397 -19.50 -5.19 -14.36
CA LEU A 397 -18.53 -5.96 -15.16
C LEU A 397 -18.67 -5.75 -16.68
N LYS A 398 -19.82 -5.29 -17.16
CA LYS A 398 -20.04 -4.95 -18.57
C LYS A 398 -19.23 -3.73 -19.03
N ASN A 399 -18.79 -2.90 -18.09
CA ASN A 399 -18.00 -1.70 -18.36
C ASN A 399 -16.50 -2.00 -18.45
N ILE A 400 -16.09 -3.27 -18.42
CA ILE A 400 -14.70 -3.66 -18.63
C ILE A 400 -14.32 -3.32 -20.06
N GLU A 401 -13.41 -2.38 -20.22
CA GLU A 401 -12.86 -1.99 -21.50
C GLU A 401 -11.40 -1.58 -21.37
N ARG A 402 -10.73 -1.43 -22.51
CA ARG A 402 -9.36 -0.93 -22.52
C ARG A 402 -9.36 0.53 -22.06
N PRO A 403 -8.52 0.91 -21.09
CA PRO A 403 -8.43 2.29 -20.63
C PRO A 403 -8.28 3.29 -21.78
N GLN A 404 -9.03 4.38 -21.71
CA GLN A 404 -9.06 5.42 -22.73
C GLN A 404 -9.12 6.81 -22.08
N SER A 405 -8.43 7.74 -22.71
CA SER A 405 -8.43 9.15 -22.35
C SER A 405 -9.13 9.93 -23.46
N HIS A 406 -10.14 10.71 -23.10
CA HIS A 406 -10.87 11.58 -24.01
C HIS A 406 -10.34 13.00 -23.87
N TYR A 407 -9.79 13.54 -24.96
CA TYR A 407 -9.39 14.93 -25.05
C TYR A 407 -10.48 15.68 -25.82
N PHE A 408 -11.24 16.50 -25.10
CA PHE A 408 -12.23 17.39 -25.67
C PHE A 408 -11.59 18.74 -25.99
N ASN A 409 -11.85 19.26 -27.17
CA ASN A 409 -11.56 20.65 -27.47
C ASN A 409 -12.82 21.48 -27.18
N ASN A 410 -12.76 22.36 -26.18
CA ASN A 410 -13.87 23.24 -25.81
C ASN A 410 -14.02 24.44 -26.76
N ASP A 411 -13.18 24.56 -27.79
CA ASP A 411 -13.29 25.59 -28.82
C ASP A 411 -14.31 25.19 -29.91
N PRO A 412 -15.43 25.93 -30.06
CA PRO A 412 -16.45 25.66 -31.08
C PRO A 412 -15.93 25.69 -32.53
N SER A 413 -14.74 26.27 -32.76
CA SER A 413 -14.13 26.38 -34.09
C SER A 413 -13.27 25.18 -34.48
N ILE A 414 -12.97 24.26 -33.55
CA ILE A 414 -12.18 23.04 -33.80
C ILE A 414 -12.91 21.84 -33.18
N PRO A 415 -13.89 21.24 -33.89
CA PRO A 415 -14.70 20.13 -33.39
C PRO A 415 -13.97 18.79 -33.54
N VAL A 416 -12.79 18.64 -32.93
CA VAL A 416 -12.02 17.39 -32.97
C VAL A 416 -11.89 16.83 -31.55
N ASP A 417 -12.67 15.79 -31.29
CA ASP A 417 -12.54 14.96 -30.10
C ASP A 417 -11.57 13.81 -30.37
N VAL A 418 -10.50 13.72 -29.58
CA VAL A 418 -9.50 12.66 -29.72
C VAL A 418 -9.63 11.70 -28.55
N THR A 419 -9.98 10.45 -28.87
CA THR A 419 -9.97 9.36 -27.89
C THR A 419 -8.69 8.55 -28.07
N ILE A 420 -7.80 8.61 -27.09
CA ILE A 420 -6.55 7.84 -27.08
C ILE A 420 -6.76 6.62 -26.20
N LYS A 421 -6.69 5.43 -26.80
CA LYS A 421 -6.70 4.17 -26.05
C LYS A 421 -5.30 3.87 -25.54
N ALA A 422 -5.19 3.47 -24.28
CA ALA A 422 -3.95 2.96 -23.73
C ALA A 422 -3.48 1.74 -24.53
N GLY A 423 -2.16 1.59 -24.66
CA GLY A 423 -1.57 0.39 -25.27
C GLY A 423 -1.88 -0.84 -24.47
N GLY A 424 -2.03 -1.97 -25.15
CA GLY A 424 -2.37 -3.22 -24.49
C GLY A 424 -3.25 -4.09 -25.35
N ILE A 425 -3.71 -5.19 -24.76
CA ILE A 425 -4.37 -6.29 -25.45
C ILE A 425 -5.75 -6.51 -24.82
N GLY A 426 -6.77 -6.60 -25.67
CA GLY A 426 -8.16 -6.77 -25.21
C GLY A 426 -8.57 -5.63 -24.28
N PRO A 427 -9.22 -5.91 -23.13
CA PRO A 427 -9.64 -4.88 -22.18
C PRO A 427 -8.50 -4.37 -21.28
N PHE A 428 -7.28 -4.88 -21.41
CA PHE A 428 -6.18 -4.55 -20.53
C PHE A 428 -5.27 -3.49 -21.15
N ALA A 429 -4.93 -2.46 -20.38
CA ALA A 429 -3.72 -1.70 -20.61
C ALA A 429 -2.53 -2.62 -20.32
N GLY A 430 -1.50 -2.55 -21.16
CA GLY A 430 -0.34 -3.41 -21.12
C GLY A 430 0.96 -2.62 -21.18
N GLY A 431 1.89 -2.97 -20.30
CA GLY A 431 3.24 -2.43 -20.26
C GLY A 431 4.26 -3.56 -20.24
N TYR A 432 5.44 -3.32 -20.81
CA TYR A 432 6.53 -4.30 -20.82
C TYR A 432 7.87 -3.59 -20.70
N GLY A 433 8.88 -4.30 -20.22
CA GLY A 433 10.17 -3.67 -20.02
C GLY A 433 11.19 -4.51 -19.28
N PHE A 434 12.28 -3.85 -18.91
CA PHE A 434 13.43 -4.47 -18.28
C PHE A 434 13.72 -3.81 -16.94
N GLY A 435 14.29 -4.60 -16.02
CA GLY A 435 14.63 -4.13 -14.70
C GLY A 435 15.97 -4.65 -14.20
N ALA A 436 16.61 -3.88 -13.34
CA ALA A 436 17.77 -4.29 -12.57
C ALA A 436 17.45 -4.13 -11.08
N ARG A 437 17.72 -5.18 -10.29
CA ARG A 437 17.43 -5.20 -8.85
C ARG A 437 18.64 -5.67 -8.08
N SER A 438 18.91 -5.08 -6.92
CA SER A 438 19.97 -5.56 -6.02
C SER A 438 19.86 -4.98 -4.62
N THR A 439 20.67 -5.50 -3.69
CA THR A 439 20.83 -4.93 -2.35
C THR A 439 21.96 -3.92 -2.31
N LEU A 440 21.64 -2.66 -2.02
CA LEU A 440 22.61 -1.58 -1.82
C LEU A 440 22.42 -1.00 -0.41
N LEU A 441 23.50 -0.92 0.36
CA LEU A 441 23.49 -0.39 1.75
C LEU A 441 22.46 -1.08 2.67
N GLY A 442 22.14 -2.35 2.43
CA GLY A 442 21.14 -3.12 3.18
C GLY A 442 19.71 -3.02 2.64
N TYR A 443 19.45 -2.15 1.66
CA TYR A 443 18.13 -1.97 1.05
C TYR A 443 18.04 -2.68 -0.29
N PHE A 444 16.91 -3.35 -0.52
CA PHE A 444 16.63 -3.94 -1.83
C PHE A 444 16.01 -2.88 -2.74
N LEU A 445 16.75 -2.50 -3.78
CA LEU A 445 16.38 -1.46 -4.73
C LEU A 445 16.03 -2.08 -6.08
N ARG A 446 15.08 -1.45 -6.76
CA ARG A 446 14.57 -1.85 -8.07
C ARG A 446 14.62 -0.65 -9.00
N LEU A 447 15.26 -0.82 -10.16
CA LEU A 447 15.27 0.15 -11.25
C LEU A 447 14.66 -0.52 -12.47
N ASP A 448 13.42 -0.17 -12.76
CA ASP A 448 12.62 -0.73 -13.85
C ASP A 448 12.40 0.35 -14.93
N VAL A 449 12.50 -0.06 -16.20
CA VAL A 449 12.25 0.78 -17.38
C VAL A 449 11.16 0.12 -18.19
N GLY A 450 10.01 0.79 -18.29
CA GLY A 450 8.81 0.26 -18.95
C GLY A 450 8.35 1.08 -20.15
N TRP A 451 7.79 0.38 -21.14
CA TRP A 451 7.13 0.95 -22.30
C TRP A 451 5.68 0.51 -22.35
N GLN A 452 4.81 1.41 -22.84
CA GLN A 452 3.41 1.09 -23.13
C GLN A 452 3.32 0.22 -24.38
N MET A 453 2.40 -0.75 -24.39
CA MET A 453 2.14 -1.64 -25.53
C MET A 453 1.34 -0.96 -26.66
N ASN A 454 1.75 0.24 -27.09
CA ASN A 454 1.15 0.96 -28.22
C ASN A 454 1.84 0.55 -29.53
N ALA A 455 3.17 0.64 -29.52
CA ALA A 455 4.08 0.30 -30.61
C ALA A 455 5.36 -0.30 -30.02
N PHE A 456 6.07 -1.14 -30.78
CA PHE A 456 7.30 -1.78 -30.32
C PHE A 456 8.38 -0.74 -30.03
N PHE A 457 8.60 -0.44 -28.74
CA PHE A 457 9.52 0.58 -28.22
C PHE A 457 9.31 2.00 -28.81
N GLY A 458 8.09 2.31 -29.26
CA GLY A 458 7.82 3.56 -29.99
C GLY A 458 7.68 4.81 -29.12
N ASN A 459 7.27 4.66 -27.86
CA ASN A 459 7.11 5.77 -26.92
C ASN A 459 8.35 5.94 -26.03
N SER A 460 8.48 7.14 -25.43
CA SER A 460 9.47 7.37 -24.37
C SER A 460 9.25 6.40 -23.20
N PRO A 461 10.30 5.73 -22.69
CA PRO A 461 10.14 4.86 -21.54
C PRO A 461 9.82 5.63 -20.25
N THR A 462 9.08 4.98 -19.35
CA THR A 462 8.93 5.44 -17.97
C THR A 462 9.98 4.76 -17.09
N TRP A 463 10.73 5.58 -16.35
CA TRP A 463 11.71 5.13 -15.38
C TRP A 463 11.09 5.04 -14.00
N GLN A 464 11.21 3.88 -13.37
CA GLN A 464 10.63 3.61 -12.06
C GLN A 464 11.72 3.14 -11.11
N PHE A 465 11.92 3.93 -10.05
CA PHE A 465 12.85 3.62 -8.98
C PHE A 465 12.05 3.30 -7.72
N ALA A 466 12.19 2.07 -7.23
CA ALA A 466 11.38 1.54 -6.14
C ALA A 466 12.24 0.83 -5.09
N MET A 467 11.71 0.78 -3.87
CA MET A 467 12.27 0.02 -2.76
C MET A 467 11.36 -1.17 -2.43
N GLY A 468 11.92 -2.25 -1.88
CA GLY A 468 11.14 -3.40 -1.41
C GLY A 468 11.26 -4.64 -2.30
N LEU A 469 10.74 -5.76 -1.80
CA LEU A 469 10.95 -7.11 -2.37
C LEU A 469 9.78 -7.62 -3.22
N ASP A 470 8.66 -6.91 -3.31
CA ASP A 470 7.52 -7.39 -4.10
C ASP A 470 7.66 -7.08 -5.61
N PHE A 471 6.68 -7.48 -6.41
CA PHE A 471 6.61 -7.18 -7.85
C PHE A 471 6.81 -5.70 -8.14
#